data_AF-A0A6G8NLD9-F1
#
_entry.id   AF-A0A6G8NLD9-F1
#
_cell.length_a   1.000
_cell.length_b   1.000
_cell.length_c   1.000
_cell.angle_alpha   90.00
_cell.angle_beta   90.00
_cell.angle_gamma   90.00
#
_symmetry.space_group_name_H-M   'P 1'
#
loop_
_entity.id
_entity.type
_entity.pdbx_description
1 polymer ?
#
loop_
_entity_poly.entity_id
_entity_poly.type
_entity_poly.pdbx_seq_one_letter_code
_entity_poly.pdbx_strand_id
1 'polypeptide(L)'
;MNIFRKLFGAKPAQSTAGDGRSTPMSIPATPSMVNAEVSGQAEMLKLLEAHLIQSGLFWPEKVPLLVDRVRAKTGPFQHIDTEAAFAGETLLSVAEKKRLGLNTRMKYSHAFIECCRPDMFASVEPKSAVRNMHIAAFHVISRRQHLVQYRQSGVVQKVRVSPMGIPDSCREVQRLRATYLINEAPTLPVQTCSAACCQCSYDAVI
;
A
#
# COMPACT_ATOMS: atom_id res chain seq x y z
N MET A 1 54.87 41.80 -11.83
CA MET A 1 54.46 40.67 -12.69
C MET A 1 52.95 40.54 -12.63
N ASN A 2 52.26 40.80 -13.75
CA ASN A 2 50.87 40.36 -13.97
C ASN A 2 50.83 38.82 -14.04
N ILE A 3 49.64 38.26 -13.80
CA ILE A 3 48.93 37.25 -14.64
C ILE A 3 48.14 36.27 -13.71
N PHE A 4 46.85 36.06 -14.02
CA PHE A 4 45.81 35.27 -13.32
C PHE A 4 44.88 35.99 -12.33
N ARG A 5 44.34 37.11 -12.82
CA ARG A 5 42.92 37.49 -12.64
C ARG A 5 42.04 36.49 -13.43
N LYS A 6 40.82 36.21 -12.95
CA LYS A 6 39.68 35.55 -13.63
C LYS A 6 39.55 34.02 -13.49
N LEU A 7 38.91 33.55 -12.41
CA LEU A 7 38.07 32.34 -12.49
C LEU A 7 36.81 32.37 -11.60
N PHE A 8 36.68 33.29 -10.64
CA PHE A 8 35.44 33.41 -9.85
C PHE A 8 34.94 34.85 -9.84
N GLY A 9 34.40 35.27 -10.99
CA GLY A 9 33.61 36.48 -11.09
C GLY A 9 32.29 36.28 -10.37
N ALA A 10 32.10 37.01 -9.26
CA ALA A 10 30.79 37.23 -8.67
C ALA A 10 29.89 37.91 -9.71
N LYS A 11 28.97 37.15 -10.30
CA LYS A 11 27.82 37.71 -11.01
C LYS A 11 26.80 38.14 -9.95
N PRO A 12 26.32 39.40 -9.94
CA PRO A 12 25.12 39.73 -9.20
C PRO A 12 23.97 38.90 -9.77
N ALA A 13 23.21 38.25 -8.89
CA ALA A 13 22.01 37.52 -9.26
C ALA A 13 21.05 38.50 -9.95
N GLN A 14 20.89 38.34 -11.26
CA GLN A 14 19.80 38.95 -11.99
C GLN A 14 18.50 38.42 -11.40
N SER A 15 17.77 39.32 -10.75
CA SER A 15 16.37 39.20 -10.43
C SER A 15 15.59 38.96 -11.73
N THR A 16 15.40 37.70 -12.09
CA THR A 16 14.35 37.30 -13.03
C THR A 16 13.04 37.30 -12.26
N ALA A 17 12.36 38.43 -12.31
CA ALA A 17 10.91 38.46 -12.20
C ALA A 17 10.33 37.51 -13.26
N GLY A 18 9.35 36.71 -12.87
CA GLY A 18 8.59 35.85 -13.76
C GLY A 18 8.82 34.36 -13.55
N ASP A 19 8.12 33.79 -12.57
CA ASP A 19 7.45 32.52 -12.83
C ASP A 19 6.15 32.55 -12.02
N GLY A 20 5.12 33.15 -12.62
CA GLY A 20 3.73 33.05 -12.17
C GLY A 20 3.25 31.60 -12.35
N ARG A 21 3.87 30.66 -11.64
CA ARG A 21 3.31 29.33 -11.45
C ARG A 21 2.07 29.54 -10.61
N SER A 22 0.92 29.57 -11.27
CA SER A 22 -0.35 29.34 -10.60
C SER A 22 -0.16 28.10 -9.74
N THR A 23 -0.17 28.27 -8.42
CA THR A 23 -0.30 27.15 -7.49
C THR A 23 -1.43 26.30 -8.05
N PRO A 24 -1.21 25.00 -8.31
CA PRO A 24 -2.30 24.14 -8.77
C PRO A 24 -3.44 24.34 -7.78
N MET A 25 -4.61 24.76 -8.27
CA MET A 25 -5.77 24.97 -7.42
C MET A 25 -6.09 23.64 -6.75
N SER A 26 -5.60 23.46 -5.51
CA SER A 26 -5.91 22.30 -4.70
C SER A 26 -7.35 22.46 -4.28
N ILE A 27 -8.25 21.69 -4.88
CA ILE A 27 -9.63 21.60 -4.41
C ILE A 27 -9.57 21.04 -2.98
N PRO A 28 -9.97 21.80 -1.95
CA PRO A 28 -9.93 21.31 -0.59
C PRO A 28 -10.89 20.12 -0.45
N ALA A 29 -10.43 19.05 0.21
CA ALA A 29 -11.28 17.89 0.46
C ALA A 29 -12.46 18.29 1.36
N THR A 30 -13.67 17.85 0.99
CA THR A 30 -14.85 18.09 1.83
C THR A 30 -14.78 17.22 3.10
N PRO A 31 -15.47 17.61 4.19
CA PRO A 31 -15.53 16.77 5.39
C PRO A 31 -16.03 15.35 5.12
N SER A 32 -16.95 15.18 4.17
CA SER A 32 -17.44 13.87 3.75
C SER A 32 -16.34 13.03 3.09
N MET A 33 -15.49 13.63 2.23
CA MET A 33 -14.35 12.95 1.62
C MET A 33 -13.31 12.54 2.66
N VAL A 34 -13.00 13.43 3.61
CA VAL A 34 -12.07 13.13 4.72
C VAL A 34 -12.60 11.96 5.56
N ASN A 35 -13.88 11.97 5.92
CA ASN A 35 -14.48 10.89 6.71
C ASN A 35 -14.51 9.55 5.96
N ALA A 36 -14.81 9.57 4.66
CA ALA A 36 -14.79 8.38 3.82
C ALA A 36 -13.37 7.79 3.72
N GLU A 37 -12.37 8.65 3.56
CA GLU A 37 -10.95 8.25 3.53
C GLU A 37 -10.52 7.65 4.86
N VAL A 38 -10.79 8.32 5.99
CA VAL A 38 -10.46 7.82 7.33
C VAL A 38 -11.13 6.47 7.61
N SER A 39 -12.39 6.32 7.22
CA SER A 39 -13.12 5.05 7.36
C SER A 39 -12.50 3.94 6.51
N GLY A 40 -12.13 4.24 5.25
CA GLY A 40 -11.45 3.29 4.38
C GLY A 40 -10.08 2.86 4.91
N GLN A 41 -9.28 3.81 5.39
CA GLN A 41 -7.99 3.53 6.02
C GLN A 41 -8.16 2.65 7.26
N ALA A 42 -9.15 2.91 8.11
CA ALA A 42 -9.43 2.09 9.28
C ALA A 42 -9.82 0.65 8.91
N GLU A 43 -10.68 0.47 7.90
CA GLU A 43 -11.06 -0.86 7.41
C GLU A 43 -9.86 -1.61 6.81
N MET A 44 -9.00 -0.90 6.08
CA MET A 44 -7.79 -1.47 5.50
C MET A 44 -6.80 -1.92 6.57
N LEU A 45 -6.56 -1.11 7.61
CA LEU A 45 -5.70 -1.49 8.73
C LEU A 45 -6.24 -2.69 9.49
N LYS A 46 -7.56 -2.80 9.65
CA LYS A 46 -8.21 -3.98 10.24
C LYS A 46 -8.00 -5.24 9.39
N LEU A 47 -8.06 -5.14 8.06
CA LEU A 47 -7.75 -6.25 7.16
C LEU A 47 -6.26 -6.63 7.20
N LEU A 48 -5.36 -5.64 7.23
CA LEU A 48 -3.92 -5.88 7.39
C LEU A 48 -3.64 -6.62 8.69
N GLU A 49 -4.23 -6.19 9.81
CA GLU A 49 -4.12 -6.88 11.10
C GLU A 49 -4.55 -8.35 11.00
N ALA A 50 -5.72 -8.61 10.41
CA ALA A 50 -6.21 -9.98 10.21
C ALA A 50 -5.25 -10.82 9.35
N HIS A 51 -4.69 -10.27 8.27
CA HIS A 51 -3.72 -10.96 7.43
C HIS A 51 -2.41 -11.25 8.17
N LEU A 52 -1.90 -10.31 8.97
CA LEU A 52 -0.71 -10.52 9.78
C LEU A 52 -0.91 -11.67 10.77
N ILE A 53 -2.06 -11.71 11.45
CA ILE A 53 -2.41 -12.80 12.39
C ILE A 53 -2.54 -14.13 11.65
N GLN A 54 -3.30 -14.18 10.55
CA GLN A 54 -3.56 -15.41 9.79
C GLN A 54 -2.29 -15.99 9.15
N SER A 55 -1.29 -15.15 8.85
CA SER A 55 -0.05 -15.60 8.22
C SER A 55 0.77 -16.57 9.06
N GLY A 56 0.60 -16.56 10.38
CA GLY A 56 1.44 -17.30 11.32
C GLY A 56 2.89 -16.81 11.41
N LEU A 57 3.30 -15.81 10.61
CA LEU A 57 4.65 -15.26 10.60
C LEU A 57 4.94 -14.37 11.82
N PHE A 58 3.91 -13.80 12.42
CA PHE A 58 4.01 -12.88 13.54
C PHE A 58 3.43 -13.52 14.81
N TRP A 59 3.98 -13.14 15.95
CA TRP A 59 3.34 -13.41 17.24
C TRP A 59 2.02 -12.63 17.30
N PRO A 60 0.85 -13.28 17.43
CA PRO A 60 -0.44 -12.59 17.40
C PRO A 60 -0.54 -11.43 18.40
N GLU A 61 0.05 -11.59 19.59
CA GLU A 61 0.12 -10.58 20.64
C GLU A 61 1.01 -9.36 20.30
N LYS A 62 1.87 -9.48 19.28
CA LYS A 62 2.73 -8.39 18.78
C LYS A 62 2.16 -7.71 17.55
N VAL A 63 1.15 -8.29 16.88
CA VAL A 63 0.55 -7.70 15.68
C VAL A 63 -0.04 -6.30 15.94
N PRO A 64 -0.78 -6.04 17.04
CA PRO A 64 -1.33 -4.71 17.29
C PRO A 64 -0.26 -3.62 17.32
N LEU A 65 0.92 -3.92 17.90
CA LEU A 65 2.06 -3.00 17.93
C LEU A 65 2.54 -2.62 16.51
N LEU A 66 2.59 -3.59 15.58
CA LEU A 66 3.00 -3.33 14.21
C LEU A 66 1.97 -2.44 13.50
N VAL A 67 0.68 -2.73 13.67
CA VAL A 67 -0.42 -1.98 13.06
C VAL A 67 -0.47 -0.55 13.61
N ASP A 68 -0.25 -0.36 14.91
CA ASP A 68 -0.21 0.97 15.53
C ASP A 68 0.96 1.81 15.01
N ARG A 69 2.13 1.22 14.76
CA ARG A 69 3.25 1.94 14.13
C ARG A 69 2.91 2.44 12.73
N VAL A 70 2.23 1.63 11.92
CA VAL A 70 1.76 2.02 10.58
C VAL A 70 0.71 3.12 10.70
N ARG A 71 -0.28 2.95 11.58
CA ARG A 71 -1.35 3.92 11.83
C ARG A 71 -0.79 5.29 12.25
N ALA A 72 0.17 5.32 13.16
CA ALA A 72 0.78 6.56 13.66
C ALA A 72 1.52 7.38 12.59
N LYS A 73 1.85 6.76 11.45
CA LYS A 73 2.49 7.42 10.29
C LYS A 73 1.55 7.61 9.11
N THR A 74 0.27 7.29 9.26
CA THR A 74 -0.73 7.40 8.20
C THR A 74 -1.67 8.57 8.48
N GLY A 75 -1.65 9.58 7.61
CA GLY A 75 -2.66 10.65 7.58
C GLY A 75 -3.73 10.43 6.49
N PRO A 76 -4.84 11.19 6.52
CA PRO A 76 -5.84 11.19 5.45
C PRO A 76 -5.20 11.51 4.10
N PHE A 77 -5.56 10.75 3.06
CA PHE A 77 -5.03 10.86 1.68
C PHE A 77 -3.51 10.66 1.55
N GLN A 78 -2.84 10.20 2.60
CA GLN A 78 -1.44 9.80 2.53
C GLN A 78 -1.34 8.32 2.16
N HIS A 79 -0.29 8.00 1.41
CA HIS A 79 0.06 6.62 1.18
C HIS A 79 0.47 5.98 2.52
N ILE A 80 -0.11 4.82 2.85
CA ILE A 80 0.26 4.08 4.05
C ILE A 80 1.71 3.61 3.95
N ASP A 81 2.53 4.02 4.91
CA ASP A 81 3.94 3.65 4.97
C ASP A 81 4.15 2.42 5.86
N THR A 82 4.26 1.25 5.24
CA THR A 82 4.60 0.01 5.97
C THR A 82 6.03 0.03 6.54
N GLU A 83 6.93 0.92 6.09
CA GLU A 83 8.28 1.02 6.68
C GLU A 83 8.23 1.46 8.14
N ALA A 84 7.17 2.18 8.54
CA ALA A 84 6.94 2.55 9.93
C ALA A 84 6.86 1.33 10.86
N ALA A 85 6.31 0.20 10.38
CA ALA A 85 6.26 -1.06 11.15
C ALA A 85 7.66 -1.60 11.47
N PHE A 86 8.63 -1.31 10.60
CA PHE A 86 9.98 -1.86 10.64
C PHE A 86 10.97 -1.01 11.43
N ALA A 87 10.55 0.18 11.86
CA ALA A 87 11.39 1.12 12.57
C ALA A 87 11.88 0.55 13.91
N GLY A 88 13.09 0.95 14.30
CA GLY A 88 13.71 0.62 15.58
C GLY A 88 15.14 1.16 15.62
N GLU A 89 15.61 1.49 16.82
CA GLU A 89 16.90 2.19 17.01
C GLU A 89 18.09 1.28 16.67
N THR A 90 18.01 0.01 17.07
CA THR A 90 19.08 -0.96 16.87
C THR A 90 18.79 -1.85 15.67
N LEU A 91 19.73 -1.87 14.72
CA LEU A 91 19.68 -2.75 13.55
C LEU A 91 20.44 -4.05 13.81
N LEU A 92 19.94 -5.15 13.24
CA LEU A 92 20.66 -6.42 13.25
C LEU A 92 21.96 -6.30 12.43
N SER A 93 23.03 -6.88 12.97
CA SER A 93 24.28 -7.11 12.26
C SER A 93 24.13 -8.13 11.13
N VAL A 94 25.11 -8.19 10.23
CA VAL A 94 25.13 -9.20 9.15
C VAL A 94 25.21 -10.62 9.71
N ALA A 95 25.95 -10.82 10.80
CA ALA A 95 26.08 -12.13 11.45
C ALA A 95 24.75 -12.63 12.03
N GLU A 96 24.00 -11.74 12.70
CA GLU A 96 22.68 -12.08 13.25
C GLU A 96 21.68 -12.40 12.15
N LYS A 97 21.66 -11.63 11.05
CA LYS A 97 20.80 -11.92 9.90
C LYS A 97 21.10 -13.29 9.30
N LYS A 98 22.37 -13.64 9.13
CA LYS A 98 22.78 -14.97 8.64
C LYS A 98 22.31 -16.07 9.57
N ARG A 99 22.45 -15.90 10.89
CA ARG A 99 21.99 -16.88 11.90
C ARG A 99 20.48 -17.09 11.85
N LEU A 100 19.72 -16.02 11.57
CA LEU A 100 18.27 -16.05 11.49
C LEU A 100 17.73 -16.46 10.10
N GLY A 101 18.60 -16.71 9.10
CA GLY A 101 18.16 -17.01 7.73
C GLY A 101 17.54 -15.80 7.00
N LEU A 102 17.79 -14.58 7.47
CA LEU A 102 17.27 -13.34 6.87
C LEU A 102 18.15 -12.85 5.71
N ASN A 103 17.56 -12.07 4.81
CA ASN A 103 18.28 -11.44 3.72
C ASN A 103 19.31 -10.41 4.25
N THR A 104 20.59 -10.67 4.07
CA THR A 104 21.66 -9.83 4.63
C THR A 104 21.71 -8.41 4.04
N ARG A 105 21.12 -8.19 2.84
CA ARG A 105 21.05 -6.87 2.19
C ARG A 105 19.96 -5.98 2.77
N MET A 106 18.94 -6.56 3.41
CA MET A 106 17.83 -5.81 3.97
C MET A 106 18.16 -5.29 5.38
N LYS A 107 17.67 -4.10 5.72
CA LYS A 107 17.80 -3.52 7.06
C LYS A 107 16.66 -4.03 7.93
N TYR A 108 16.98 -4.65 9.06
CA TYR A 108 16.01 -5.12 10.05
C TYR A 108 16.37 -4.52 11.40
N SER A 109 15.37 -4.01 12.12
CA SER A 109 15.55 -3.61 13.51
C SER A 109 15.28 -4.80 14.43
N HIS A 110 15.91 -4.81 15.61
CA HIS A 110 15.65 -5.83 16.63
C HIS A 110 14.17 -5.84 17.02
N ALA A 111 13.60 -4.66 17.28
CA ALA A 111 12.20 -4.50 17.67
C ALA A 111 11.20 -5.06 16.64
N PHE A 112 11.51 -5.00 15.34
CA PHE A 112 10.66 -5.61 14.31
C PHE A 112 10.80 -7.13 14.29
N ILE A 113 12.03 -7.65 14.36
CA ILE A 113 12.29 -9.09 14.32
C ILE A 113 11.71 -9.79 15.55
N GLU A 114 11.69 -9.15 16.72
CA GLU A 114 11.03 -9.67 17.93
C GLU A 114 9.51 -9.85 17.78
N CYS A 115 8.88 -9.19 16.81
CA CYS A 115 7.46 -9.40 16.52
C CYS A 115 7.20 -10.64 15.66
N CYS A 116 8.25 -11.24 15.10
CA CYS A 116 8.14 -12.33 14.13
C CYS A 116 8.51 -13.68 14.76
N ARG A 117 8.03 -14.76 14.17
CA ARG A 117 8.38 -16.15 14.50
C ARG A 117 9.63 -16.58 13.73
N PRO A 118 10.79 -16.80 14.38
CA PRO A 118 12.05 -17.00 13.66
C PRO A 118 12.12 -18.26 12.79
N ASP A 119 11.37 -19.29 13.14
CA ASP A 119 11.22 -20.55 12.38
C ASP A 119 10.65 -20.34 10.97
N MET A 120 9.95 -19.23 10.74
CA MET A 120 9.33 -18.92 9.45
C MET A 120 10.27 -18.20 8.47
N PHE A 121 11.41 -17.67 8.94
CA PHE A 121 12.31 -16.82 8.13
C PHE A 121 12.98 -17.55 6.97
N ALA A 122 13.14 -18.87 7.06
CA ALA A 122 13.72 -19.67 5.98
C ALA A 122 12.84 -19.67 4.72
N SER A 123 11.53 -19.53 4.89
CA SER A 123 10.54 -19.65 3.81
C SER A 123 9.99 -18.31 3.35
N VAL A 124 9.96 -17.31 4.24
CA VAL A 124 9.29 -16.03 3.99
C VAL A 124 10.13 -14.87 4.49
N GLU A 125 10.33 -13.87 3.63
CA GLU A 125 10.98 -12.62 4.03
C GLU A 125 9.96 -11.70 4.73
N PRO A 126 10.18 -11.30 6.00
CA PRO A 126 9.15 -10.64 6.80
C PRO A 126 8.67 -9.28 6.27
N LYS A 127 9.58 -8.41 5.80
CA LYS A 127 9.17 -7.08 5.35
C LYS A 127 8.31 -7.13 4.09
N SER A 128 8.67 -8.00 3.16
CA SER A 128 7.97 -8.24 1.91
C SER A 128 6.63 -8.89 2.18
N ALA A 129 6.55 -9.79 3.17
CA ALA A 129 5.28 -10.34 3.64
C ALA A 129 4.32 -9.24 4.13
N VAL A 130 4.79 -8.34 5.01
CA VAL A 130 3.97 -7.20 5.48
C VAL A 130 3.52 -6.30 4.31
N ARG A 131 4.44 -5.93 3.41
CA ARG A 131 4.12 -5.10 2.24
C ARG A 131 3.08 -5.77 1.34
N ASN A 132 3.22 -7.06 1.08
CA ASN A 132 2.28 -7.81 0.24
C ASN A 132 0.90 -7.93 0.90
N MET A 133 0.84 -8.18 2.21
CA MET A 133 -0.42 -8.21 2.96
C MET A 133 -1.10 -6.84 2.97
N HIS A 134 -0.33 -5.76 3.08
CA HIS A 134 -0.83 -4.39 2.96
C HIS A 134 -1.41 -4.13 1.57
N ILE A 135 -0.69 -4.47 0.50
CA ILE A 135 -1.15 -4.33 -0.89
C ILE A 135 -2.45 -5.12 -1.10
N ALA A 136 -2.52 -6.35 -0.58
CA ALA A 136 -3.72 -7.18 -0.64
C ALA A 136 -4.91 -6.49 0.05
N ALA A 137 -4.73 -6.02 1.30
CA ALA A 137 -5.76 -5.30 2.05
C ALA A 137 -6.22 -4.03 1.33
N PHE A 138 -5.27 -3.22 0.83
CA PHE A 138 -5.54 -2.01 0.05
C PHE A 138 -6.43 -2.31 -1.15
N HIS A 139 -6.08 -3.32 -1.96
CA HIS A 139 -6.88 -3.66 -3.14
C HIS A 139 -8.28 -4.14 -2.77
N VAL A 140 -8.48 -4.86 -1.66
CA VAL A 140 -9.83 -5.22 -1.21
C VAL A 140 -10.67 -3.98 -0.93
N ILE A 141 -10.15 -3.04 -0.14
CA ILE A 141 -10.88 -1.82 0.24
C ILE A 141 -11.13 -0.92 -0.96
N SER A 142 -10.10 -0.66 -1.78
CA SER A 142 -10.22 0.17 -2.99
C SER A 142 -11.31 -0.35 -3.92
N ARG A 143 -11.41 -1.66 -4.13
CA ARG A 143 -12.45 -2.27 -4.97
C ARG A 143 -13.85 -2.14 -4.40
N ARG A 144 -14.00 -2.30 -3.07
CA ARG A 144 -15.28 -2.05 -2.39
C ARG A 144 -15.71 -0.59 -2.57
N GLN A 145 -14.78 0.34 -2.38
CA GLN A 145 -15.03 1.77 -2.55
C GLN A 145 -15.38 2.12 -4.01
N HIS A 146 -14.69 1.55 -5.00
CA HIS A 146 -15.03 1.74 -6.41
C HIS A 146 -16.46 1.29 -6.74
N LEU A 147 -16.91 0.14 -6.23
CA LEU A 147 -18.31 -0.29 -6.43
C LEU A 147 -19.30 0.68 -5.79
N VAL A 148 -19.01 1.19 -4.59
CA VAL A 148 -19.85 2.19 -3.93
C VAL A 148 -19.93 3.47 -4.76
N GLN A 149 -18.80 3.96 -5.27
CA GLN A 149 -18.73 5.14 -6.13
C GLN A 149 -19.53 4.95 -7.43
N TYR A 150 -19.39 3.80 -8.09
CA TYR A 150 -20.17 3.48 -9.28
C TYR A 150 -21.68 3.47 -8.98
N ARG A 151 -22.12 2.88 -7.86
CA ARG A 151 -23.53 2.89 -7.44
C ARG A 151 -24.04 4.30 -7.18
N GLN A 152 -23.25 5.11 -6.47
CA GLN A 152 -23.58 6.50 -6.14
C GLN A 152 -23.63 7.40 -7.38
N SER A 153 -22.83 7.12 -8.40
CA SER A 153 -22.85 7.89 -9.65
C SER A 153 -24.19 7.79 -10.40
N GLY A 154 -24.92 6.67 -10.25
CA GLY A 154 -26.15 6.38 -11.01
C GLY A 154 -25.94 6.12 -12.50
N VAL A 155 -24.75 6.37 -13.05
CA VAL A 155 -24.41 6.19 -14.47
C VAL A 155 -24.10 4.74 -14.77
N VAL A 156 -23.33 4.08 -13.91
CA VAL A 156 -22.86 2.71 -14.13
C VAL A 156 -23.93 1.72 -13.65
N GLN A 157 -24.63 1.09 -14.59
CA GLN A 157 -25.63 0.06 -14.28
C GLN A 157 -25.02 -1.35 -14.24
N LYS A 158 -23.93 -1.56 -14.98
CA LYS A 158 -23.30 -2.85 -15.19
C LYS A 158 -21.79 -2.78 -15.01
N VAL A 159 -21.22 -3.84 -14.47
CA VAL A 159 -19.77 -4.00 -14.30
C VAL A 159 -19.32 -5.37 -14.78
N ARG A 160 -18.09 -5.44 -15.27
CA ARG A 160 -17.42 -6.70 -15.61
C ARG A 160 -16.23 -6.89 -14.67
N VAL A 161 -16.03 -8.11 -14.18
CA VAL A 161 -14.82 -8.46 -13.44
C VAL A 161 -13.72 -8.83 -14.42
N SER A 162 -12.55 -8.17 -14.31
CA SER A 162 -11.41 -8.40 -15.19
C SER A 162 -10.13 -8.61 -14.38
N PRO A 163 -9.18 -9.44 -14.83
CA PRO A 163 -7.84 -9.49 -14.23
C PRO A 163 -7.07 -8.21 -14.59
N MET A 164 -6.39 -7.58 -13.64
CA MET A 164 -5.43 -6.51 -13.97
C MET A 164 -4.17 -7.13 -14.57
N GLY A 165 -3.76 -6.64 -15.75
CA GLY A 165 -2.56 -7.11 -16.43
C GLY A 165 -2.88 -8.21 -17.45
N ILE A 166 -2.32 -9.41 -17.24
CA ILE A 166 -2.40 -10.49 -18.23
C ILE A 166 -3.84 -11.02 -18.29
N PRO A 167 -4.52 -10.88 -19.46
CA PRO A 167 -5.79 -11.55 -19.69
C PRO A 167 -5.60 -13.04 -19.39
N ASP A 168 -6.50 -13.62 -18.60
CA ASP A 168 -6.55 -15.06 -18.32
C ASP A 168 -5.60 -15.56 -17.23
N SER A 169 -4.94 -14.64 -16.51
CA SER A 169 -4.11 -14.99 -15.34
C SER A 169 -4.90 -15.54 -14.14
N CYS A 170 -6.21 -15.26 -14.03
CA CYS A 170 -7.03 -15.67 -12.88
C CYS A 170 -8.17 -16.61 -13.29
N ARG A 171 -8.05 -17.89 -12.94
CA ARG A 171 -9.08 -18.92 -13.20
C ARG A 171 -10.45 -18.57 -12.63
N GLU A 172 -10.50 -18.00 -11.43
CA GLU A 172 -11.77 -17.60 -10.82
C GLU A 172 -12.44 -16.48 -11.62
N VAL A 173 -11.68 -15.50 -12.12
CA VAL A 173 -12.25 -14.46 -12.99
C VAL A 173 -12.64 -15.00 -14.35
N GLN A 174 -11.90 -15.96 -14.91
CA GLN A 174 -12.31 -16.63 -16.15
C GLN A 174 -13.71 -17.25 -16.02
N ARG A 175 -14.04 -17.82 -14.85
CA ARG A 175 -15.39 -18.33 -14.54
C ARG A 175 -16.43 -17.21 -14.35
N LEU A 176 -15.99 -16.03 -13.93
CA LEU A 176 -16.83 -14.87 -13.64
C LEU A 176 -16.96 -13.89 -14.82
N ARG A 177 -16.49 -14.20 -16.03
CA ARG A 177 -16.48 -13.31 -17.23
C ARG A 177 -17.86 -12.79 -17.69
N ALA A 178 -18.91 -12.97 -16.90
CA ALA A 178 -20.19 -12.33 -17.11
C ALA A 178 -20.13 -10.83 -16.77
N THR A 179 -21.00 -10.07 -17.42
CA THR A 179 -21.36 -8.72 -17.00
C THR A 179 -22.42 -8.84 -15.91
N TYR A 180 -22.21 -8.19 -14.78
CA TYR A 180 -23.13 -8.18 -13.65
C TYR A 180 -23.89 -6.85 -13.62
N LEU A 181 -25.14 -6.88 -13.16
CA LEU A 181 -25.75 -5.67 -12.62
C LEU A 181 -24.91 -5.20 -11.43
N ILE A 182 -24.72 -3.90 -11.28
CA ILE A 182 -23.83 -3.33 -10.27
C ILE A 182 -24.20 -3.73 -8.82
N ASN A 183 -25.47 -4.01 -8.57
CA ASN A 183 -25.98 -4.46 -7.27
C ASN A 183 -25.80 -5.97 -7.04
N GLU A 184 -25.52 -6.72 -8.09
CA GLU A 184 -25.31 -8.18 -8.06
C GLU A 184 -23.82 -8.56 -8.25
N ALA A 185 -22.95 -7.57 -8.45
CA ALA A 185 -21.53 -7.79 -8.65
C ALA A 185 -20.91 -8.51 -7.43
N PRO A 186 -20.17 -9.62 -7.64
CA PRO A 186 -19.56 -10.36 -6.55
C PRO A 186 -18.48 -9.52 -5.87
N THR A 187 -18.33 -9.66 -4.55
CA THR A 187 -17.22 -8.99 -3.84
C THR A 187 -15.89 -9.65 -4.19
N LEU A 188 -14.88 -8.84 -4.53
CA LEU A 188 -13.51 -9.29 -4.80
C LEU A 188 -12.60 -9.13 -3.57
N PRO A 189 -11.73 -10.11 -3.27
CA PRO A 189 -11.64 -11.44 -3.89
C PRO A 189 -12.91 -12.28 -3.65
N VAL A 190 -13.28 -13.10 -4.63
CA VAL A 190 -14.33 -14.11 -4.43
C VAL A 190 -13.89 -15.15 -3.41
N GLN A 191 -14.85 -15.80 -2.75
CA GLN A 191 -14.57 -16.77 -1.66
C GLN A 191 -13.65 -17.92 -2.09
N THR A 192 -13.69 -18.31 -3.37
CA THR A 192 -12.86 -19.38 -3.95
C THR A 192 -11.47 -18.92 -4.40
N CYS A 193 -11.15 -17.62 -4.26
CA CYS A 193 -9.86 -17.08 -4.67
C CYS A 193 -8.76 -17.47 -3.67
N SER A 194 -7.81 -18.29 -4.11
CA SER A 194 -6.65 -18.71 -3.33
C SER A 194 -5.40 -17.85 -3.56
N ALA A 195 -5.50 -16.81 -4.39
CA ALA A 195 -4.36 -15.94 -4.68
C ALA A 195 -3.99 -15.13 -3.43
N ALA A 196 -2.70 -15.13 -3.07
CA ALA A 196 -2.18 -14.35 -1.93
C ALA A 196 -2.50 -12.85 -2.05
N CYS A 197 -2.53 -12.32 -3.28
CA CYS A 197 -3.04 -11.00 -3.58
C CYS A 197 -3.92 -11.07 -4.83
N CYS A 198 -5.23 -10.86 -4.67
CA CYS A 198 -6.14 -10.77 -5.81
C CYS A 198 -5.91 -9.44 -6.55
N GLN A 199 -5.63 -9.51 -7.85
CA GLN A 199 -5.40 -8.36 -8.73
C GLN A 199 -6.59 -8.08 -9.66
N CYS A 200 -7.76 -8.62 -9.38
CA CYS A 200 -8.92 -8.45 -10.26
C CYS A 200 -9.62 -7.11 -9.98
N SER A 201 -10.18 -6.45 -10.98
CA SER A 201 -10.88 -5.17 -10.88
C SER A 201 -12.32 -5.26 -11.40
N TYR A 202 -13.10 -4.22 -11.11
CA TYR A 202 -14.38 -3.99 -11.79
C TYR A 202 -14.18 -2.96 -12.90
N ASP A 203 -14.54 -3.32 -14.11
CA ASP A 203 -14.62 -2.40 -15.24
C ASP A 203 -16.08 -1.96 -15.41
N ALA A 204 -16.33 -0.66 -15.51
CA ALA A 204 -17.65 -0.15 -15.87
C ALA A 204 -18.02 -0.58 -17.30
N VAL A 205 -19.26 -1.01 -17.48
CA VAL A 205 -19.85 -1.25 -18.80
C VAL A 205 -20.90 -0.16 -19.01
N ILE A 206 -20.57 0.81 -19.86
CA ILE A 206 -21.41 1.96 -20.22
C ILE A 206 -22.15 1.64 -21.51
#